data_AF-A0A1A9NQ39-F1
#
_entry.id   AF-A0A1A9NQ39-F1
#
_cell.length_a   1.000
_cell.length_b   1.000
_cell.length_c   1.000
_cell.angle_alpha   90.00
_cell.angle_beta   90.00
_cell.angle_gamma   90.00
#
_symmetry.space_group_name_H-M   'P 1'
#
loop_
_entity.id
_entity.type
_entity.pdbx_description
1 polymer ?
#
loop_
_entity_poly.entity_id
_entity_poly.type
_entity_poly.pdbx_seq_one_letter_code
_entity_poly.pdbx_strand_id
1 'polypeptide(L)'
;MSRLGSIKTDAFVRNASLFSRIGGDAAVSSIVRGFYGKALVDPRIRKYFDFDTAAEMETQIKMQIAFISAALGGSAFEGMDMRKARTHLATLGLGASHFDAVSENLGAVLRGQNMPHPLIEELEKFCESVRTDVLG
;
A
#
# COMPACT_ATOMS: atom_id res chain seq x y z
N MET A 1 37.28 8.53 -4.13
CA MET A 1 35.84 8.69 -4.44
C MET A 1 35.19 9.48 -3.30
N SER A 2 34.54 10.61 -3.62
CA SER A 2 34.25 11.68 -2.65
C SER A 2 33.03 11.39 -1.76
N ARG A 3 33.24 11.39 -0.43
CA ARG A 3 32.18 11.30 0.60
C ARG A 3 31.16 12.46 0.53
N LEU A 4 31.52 13.58 -0.08
CA LEU A 4 30.64 14.75 -0.22
C LEU A 4 29.50 14.55 -1.23
N GLY A 5 29.66 13.66 -2.21
CA GLY A 5 28.59 13.30 -3.15
C GLY A 5 27.48 12.49 -2.47
N SER A 6 27.86 11.50 -1.66
CA SER A 6 26.93 10.63 -0.93
C SER A 6 26.08 11.42 0.07
N ILE A 7 26.67 12.36 0.83
CA ILE A 7 25.94 13.12 1.86
C ILE A 7 24.81 13.97 1.26
N LYS A 8 25.04 14.60 0.10
CA LYS A 8 24.03 15.42 -0.57
C LYS A 8 22.93 14.57 -1.19
N THR A 9 23.28 13.42 -1.78
CA THR A 9 22.31 12.47 -2.31
C THR A 9 21.45 11.89 -1.20
N ASP A 10 22.03 11.49 -0.07
CA ASP A 10 21.28 10.94 1.07
C ASP A 10 20.34 11.97 1.70
N ALA A 11 20.76 13.24 1.79
CA ALA A 11 19.92 14.33 2.28
C ALA A 11 18.79 14.69 1.30
N PHE A 12 19.07 14.69 -0.01
CA PHE A 12 18.05 14.89 -1.04
C PHE A 12 17.01 13.77 -1.06
N VAL A 13 17.46 12.52 -0.96
CA VAL A 13 16.59 11.33 -0.87
C VAL A 13 15.74 11.37 0.39
N ARG A 14 16.26 11.82 1.54
CA ARG A 14 15.46 12.02 2.76
C ARG A 14 14.38 13.09 2.63
N ASN A 15 14.59 14.10 1.77
CA ASN A 15 13.60 15.15 1.50
C ASN A 15 12.61 14.80 0.38
N ALA A 16 12.85 13.71 -0.36
CA ALA A 16 11.91 13.23 -1.36
C ALA A 16 10.71 12.53 -0.70
N SER A 17 9.54 12.59 -1.34
CA SER A 17 8.36 11.88 -0.85
C SER A 17 8.63 10.37 -0.76
N LEU A 18 7.92 9.68 0.14
CA LEU A 18 8.04 8.23 0.27
C LEU A 18 7.74 7.56 -1.09
N PHE A 19 6.76 8.08 -1.83
CA PHE A 19 6.47 7.70 -3.22
C PHE A 19 7.71 7.71 -4.12
N SER A 20 8.45 8.82 -4.17
CA SER A 20 9.66 8.91 -5.01
C SER A 20 10.74 7.94 -4.54
N ARG A 21 10.92 7.80 -3.22
CA ARG A 21 11.95 6.95 -2.61
C ARG A 21 11.73 5.46 -2.83
N ILE A 22 10.48 5.00 -2.91
CA ILE A 22 10.16 3.59 -3.17
C ILE A 22 10.24 3.24 -4.66
N GLY A 23 10.35 4.23 -5.56
CA GLY A 23 10.43 4.03 -7.02
C GLY A 23 9.20 4.50 -7.81
N GLY A 24 8.31 5.29 -7.20
CA GLY A 24 7.18 5.91 -7.87
C GLY A 24 6.11 4.93 -8.35
N ASP A 25 5.41 5.27 -9.43
CA ASP A 25 4.24 4.53 -9.92
C ASP A 25 4.53 3.06 -10.23
N ALA A 26 5.71 2.77 -10.78
CA ALA A 26 6.11 1.40 -11.11
C ALA A 26 6.21 0.55 -9.85
N ALA A 27 6.80 1.09 -8.78
CA ALA A 27 6.91 0.41 -7.50
C ALA A 27 5.56 0.23 -6.84
N VAL A 28 4.73 1.27 -6.76
CA VAL A 28 3.37 1.19 -6.18
C VAL A 28 2.53 0.15 -6.93
N SER A 29 2.53 0.19 -8.25
CA SER A 29 1.82 -0.79 -9.09
C SER A 29 2.27 -2.22 -8.82
N SER A 30 3.59 -2.45 -8.76
CA SER A 30 4.16 -3.76 -8.44
C SER A 30 3.76 -4.25 -7.04
N ILE A 31 3.81 -3.37 -6.04
CA ILE A 31 3.44 -3.70 -4.65
C ILE A 31 1.96 -4.08 -4.56
N VAL A 32 1.06 -3.25 -5.09
CA VAL A 32 -0.39 -3.50 -5.03
C VAL A 32 -0.75 -4.80 -5.75
N ARG A 33 -0.22 -5.03 -6.94
CA ARG A 33 -0.47 -6.28 -7.69
C ARG A 33 0.09 -7.50 -6.98
N GLY A 34 1.30 -7.41 -6.43
CA GLY A 34 1.89 -8.47 -5.62
C GLY A 34 1.06 -8.77 -4.36
N PHE A 35 0.47 -7.74 -3.76
CA PHE A 35 -0.39 -7.88 -2.60
C PHE A 35 -1.70 -8.59 -2.94
N TYR A 36 -2.35 -8.27 -4.06
CA TYR A 36 -3.55 -8.99 -4.52
C TYR A 36 -3.28 -10.49 -4.71
N GLY A 37 -2.13 -10.85 -5.27
CA GLY A 37 -1.72 -12.26 -5.40
C GLY A 37 -1.63 -12.98 -4.05
N LYS A 38 -1.18 -12.30 -2.99
CA LYS A 38 -1.16 -12.86 -1.63
C LYS A 38 -2.53 -12.85 -0.96
N ALA A 39 -3.29 -11.77 -1.10
CA ALA A 39 -4.60 -11.63 -0.48
C ALA A 39 -5.60 -12.68 -0.99
N LEU A 40 -5.52 -13.05 -2.27
CA LEU A 40 -6.38 -14.07 -2.87
C LEU A 40 -6.13 -15.49 -2.34
N VAL A 41 -4.95 -15.75 -1.76
CA VAL A 41 -4.61 -17.06 -1.17
C VAL A 41 -4.64 -17.06 0.36
N ASP A 42 -4.84 -15.92 1.01
CA ASP A 42 -4.98 -15.83 2.47
C ASP A 42 -6.45 -15.99 2.89
N PRO A 43 -6.84 -17.12 3.52
CA PRO A 43 -8.23 -17.38 3.88
C PRO A 43 -8.82 -16.35 4.87
N ARG A 44 -7.99 -15.60 5.60
CA ARG A 44 -8.45 -14.56 6.54
C ARG A 44 -9.06 -13.38 5.80
N ILE A 45 -8.51 -13.02 4.63
CA ILE A 45 -8.85 -11.78 3.93
C ILE A 45 -9.34 -11.97 2.49
N ARG A 46 -9.22 -13.16 1.91
CA ARG A 46 -9.61 -13.47 0.53
C ARG A 46 -10.96 -12.88 0.13
N LYS A 47 -11.98 -13.02 0.99
CA LYS A 47 -13.35 -12.54 0.74
C LYS A 47 -13.47 -11.02 0.46
N TYR A 48 -12.48 -10.21 0.84
CA TYR A 48 -12.47 -8.76 0.57
C TYR A 48 -11.83 -8.40 -0.78
N PHE A 49 -11.17 -9.36 -1.43
CA PHE A 49 -10.39 -9.17 -2.65
C PHE A 49 -10.82 -10.11 -3.79
N ASP A 50 -11.74 -11.04 -3.52
CA ASP A 50 -12.30 -11.99 -4.49
C ASP A 50 -13.50 -11.34 -5.20
N PHE A 51 -13.26 -10.80 -6.40
CA PHE A 51 -14.27 -10.10 -7.21
C PHE A 51 -14.89 -11.03 -8.24
N ASP A 52 -16.16 -10.79 -8.61
CA ASP A 52 -16.91 -11.61 -9.57
C ASP A 52 -16.23 -11.65 -10.95
N THR A 53 -15.59 -10.54 -11.35
CA THR A 53 -14.88 -10.46 -12.62
C THR A 53 -13.45 -9.90 -12.48
N ALA A 54 -12.56 -10.35 -13.37
CA ALA A 54 -11.21 -9.80 -13.48
C ALA A 54 -11.22 -8.30 -13.83
N ALA A 55 -12.24 -7.82 -14.56
CA ALA A 55 -12.38 -6.41 -14.90
C ALA A 55 -12.69 -5.53 -13.68
N GLU A 56 -13.54 -6.01 -12.77
CA GLU A 56 -13.83 -5.33 -11.50
C GLU A 56 -12.58 -5.31 -10.60
N MET A 57 -11.89 -6.44 -10.48
CA MET A 57 -10.63 -6.52 -9.74
C MET A 57 -9.59 -5.52 -10.28
N GLU A 58 -9.38 -5.48 -11.60
CA GLU A 58 -8.45 -4.53 -12.22
C GLU A 58 -8.85 -3.07 -12.00
N THR A 59 -10.16 -2.78 -11.95
CA THR A 59 -10.65 -1.44 -11.61
C THR A 59 -10.28 -1.07 -10.19
N GLN A 60 -10.48 -1.98 -9.23
CA GLN A 60 -10.11 -1.77 -7.83
C GLN A 60 -8.61 -1.65 -7.62
N ILE A 61 -7.81 -2.46 -8.30
CA ILE A 61 -6.34 -2.36 -8.30
C ILE A 61 -5.90 -0.97 -8.76
N LYS A 62 -6.42 -0.47 -9.89
CA LYS A 62 -6.07 0.86 -10.41
C LYS A 62 -6.44 1.98 -9.44
N MET A 63 -7.62 1.89 -8.82
CA MET A 63 -8.05 2.85 -7.81
C MET A 63 -7.13 2.84 -6.58
N GLN A 64 -6.74 1.65 -6.08
CA GLN A 64 -5.83 1.53 -4.95
C GLN A 64 -4.42 2.03 -5.28
N ILE A 65 -3.91 1.75 -6.48
CA ILE A 65 -2.63 2.31 -6.93
C ILE A 65 -2.67 3.83 -6.91
N ALA A 66 -3.72 4.43 -7.49
CA ALA A 66 -3.84 5.90 -7.53
C ALA A 66 -3.96 6.51 -6.13
N PHE A 67 -4.77 5.91 -5.25
CA PHE A 67 -4.89 6.34 -3.85
C PHE A 67 -3.56 6.23 -3.09
N ILE A 68 -2.88 5.09 -3.17
CA ILE A 68 -1.61 4.86 -2.47
C ILE A 68 -0.52 5.78 -3.03
N SER A 69 -0.42 5.94 -4.34
CA SER A 69 0.51 6.90 -4.96
C SER A 69 0.29 8.30 -4.39
N ALA A 70 -0.95 8.80 -4.35
CA ALA A 70 -1.26 10.11 -3.80
C ALA A 70 -0.91 10.21 -2.30
N ALA A 71 -1.28 9.22 -1.50
CA ALA A 71 -1.05 9.23 -0.06
C ALA A 71 0.44 9.16 0.31
N LEU A 72 1.27 8.53 -0.53
CA LEU A 72 2.73 8.50 -0.38
C LEU A 72 3.44 9.77 -0.89
N GLY A 73 2.69 10.76 -1.39
CA GLY A 73 3.21 12.04 -1.88
C GLY A 73 3.46 12.08 -3.39
N GLY A 74 2.71 11.31 -4.17
CA GLY A 74 2.57 11.44 -5.62
C GLY A 74 1.51 12.50 -6.02
N SER A 75 1.01 12.45 -7.25
CA SER A 75 -0.05 13.35 -7.71
C SER A 75 -1.33 13.17 -6.91
N ALA A 76 -2.05 14.26 -6.62
CA ALA A 76 -3.32 14.20 -5.90
C ALA A 76 -4.33 13.26 -6.58
N PHE A 77 -5.07 12.51 -5.77
CA PHE A 77 -6.10 11.58 -6.22
C PHE A 77 -7.47 12.02 -5.71
N GLU A 78 -8.38 12.31 -6.64
CA GLU A 78 -9.80 12.53 -6.37
C GLU A 78 -10.56 11.26 -6.75
N GLY A 79 -10.71 10.30 -5.82
CA GLY A 79 -11.32 9.04 -6.26
C GLY A 79 -11.64 7.96 -5.24
N MET A 80 -11.80 8.26 -3.95
CA MET A 80 -12.38 7.29 -3.02
C MET A 80 -13.14 7.99 -1.91
N ASP A 81 -14.43 7.70 -1.79
CA ASP A 81 -15.18 8.06 -0.58
C ASP A 81 -14.83 7.03 0.50
N MET A 82 -13.74 7.30 1.24
CA MET A 82 -13.20 6.44 2.29
C MET A 82 -14.26 6.05 3.33
N ARG A 83 -15.23 6.92 3.59
CA ARG A 83 -16.36 6.63 4.49
C ARG A 83 -17.29 5.59 3.89
N LYS A 84 -17.63 5.67 2.60
CA LYS A 84 -18.43 4.62 1.94
C LYS A 84 -17.69 3.29 1.91
N ALA A 85 -16.40 3.30 1.58
CA ALA A 85 -15.56 2.10 1.59
C ALA A 85 -15.52 1.46 2.97
N ARG A 86 -15.25 2.24 4.02
CA ARG A 86 -15.29 1.80 5.43
C ARG A 86 -16.65 1.20 5.79
N THR A 87 -17.75 1.90 5.53
CA THR A 87 -19.09 1.40 5.86
C THR A 87 -19.36 0.06 5.21
N HIS A 88 -19.01 -0.09 3.92
CA HIS A 88 -19.15 -1.36 3.23
C HIS A 88 -18.30 -2.47 3.86
N LEU A 89 -17.01 -2.22 4.12
CA LEU A 89 -16.12 -3.20 4.74
C LEU A 89 -16.57 -3.61 6.15
N ALA A 90 -17.13 -2.69 6.92
CA ALA A 90 -17.73 -2.98 8.23
C ALA A 90 -18.93 -3.94 8.10
N THR A 91 -19.79 -3.78 7.08
CA THR A 91 -20.89 -4.74 6.83
C THR A 91 -20.41 -6.15 6.48
N LEU A 92 -19.19 -6.28 5.95
CA LEU A 92 -18.53 -7.55 5.64
C LEU A 92 -17.75 -8.13 6.84
N GLY A 93 -17.82 -7.46 8.01
CA GLY A 93 -17.16 -7.86 9.24
C GLY A 93 -15.65 -7.63 9.25
N LEU A 94 -15.15 -6.62 8.51
CA LEU A 94 -13.75 -6.20 8.62
C LEU A 94 -13.44 -5.82 10.08
N GLY A 95 -12.27 -6.23 10.57
CA GLY A 95 -11.88 -6.05 11.96
C GLY A 95 -10.36 -6.09 12.12
N ALA A 96 -9.87 -5.93 13.34
CA ALA A 96 -8.43 -5.81 13.63
C ALA A 96 -7.63 -6.98 13.06
N SER A 97 -8.07 -8.23 13.25
CA SER A 97 -7.37 -9.42 12.72
C SER A 97 -7.29 -9.44 11.19
N HIS A 98 -8.29 -8.88 10.50
CA HIS A 98 -8.28 -8.77 9.04
C HIS A 98 -7.29 -7.70 8.58
N PHE A 99 -7.23 -6.58 9.31
CA PHE A 99 -6.25 -5.53 9.06
C PHE A 99 -4.82 -6.04 9.29
N ASP A 100 -4.59 -6.77 10.38
CA ASP A 100 -3.28 -7.37 10.68
C ASP A 100 -2.85 -8.32 9.55
N ALA A 101 -3.77 -9.15 9.05
CA ALA A 101 -3.52 -10.01 7.90
C ALA A 101 -3.18 -9.22 6.62
N VAL A 102 -3.84 -8.08 6.37
CA VAL A 102 -3.47 -7.19 5.25
C VAL A 102 -2.05 -6.67 5.41
N SER A 103 -1.70 -6.15 6.59
CA SER A 103 -0.36 -5.63 6.90
C SER A 103 0.73 -6.71 6.78
N GLU A 104 0.48 -7.92 7.28
CA GLU A 104 1.39 -9.06 7.16
C GLU A 104 1.65 -9.44 5.69
N ASN A 105 0.58 -9.54 4.89
CA ASN A 105 0.70 -9.87 3.46
C ASN A 105 1.43 -8.78 2.70
N LEU A 106 1.13 -7.51 2.96
CA LEU A 106 1.85 -6.38 2.37
C LEU A 106 3.33 -6.43 2.74
N GLY A 107 3.67 -6.59 4.03
CA GLY A 107 5.05 -6.71 4.48
C GLY A 107 5.78 -7.88 3.81
N ALA A 108 5.09 -9.00 3.56
CA ALA A 108 5.65 -10.13 2.81
C ALA A 108 5.92 -9.80 1.34
N VAL A 109 5.10 -8.97 0.68
CA VAL A 109 5.38 -8.46 -0.67
C VAL A 109 6.63 -7.59 -0.66
N LEU A 110 6.70 -6.62 0.25
CA LEU A 110 7.82 -5.68 0.33
C LEU A 110 9.16 -6.41 0.54
N ARG A 111 9.18 -7.39 1.46
CA ARG A 111 10.35 -8.26 1.67
C ARG A 111 10.67 -9.10 0.44
N GLY A 112 9.67 -9.70 -0.20
CA GLY A 112 9.86 -10.50 -1.41
C GLY A 112 10.38 -9.71 -2.61
N GLN A 113 10.14 -8.40 -2.64
CA GLN A 113 10.67 -7.47 -3.65
C GLN A 113 12.06 -6.92 -3.28
N ASN A 114 12.69 -7.41 -2.20
CA ASN A 114 13.97 -6.94 -1.68
C ASN A 114 13.98 -5.44 -1.36
N MET A 115 12.85 -4.91 -0.90
CA MET A 115 12.77 -3.51 -0.51
C MET A 115 13.69 -3.23 0.70
N PRO A 116 14.46 -2.13 0.70
CA PRO A 116 15.31 -1.77 1.83
C PRO A 116 14.51 -1.69 3.14
N HIS A 117 15.04 -2.29 4.21
CA HIS A 117 14.36 -2.36 5.51
C HIS A 117 13.83 -1.00 6.04
N PRO A 118 14.58 0.12 5.93
CA PRO A 118 14.05 1.42 6.34
C PRO A 118 12.80 1.87 5.57
N LEU A 119 12.70 1.53 4.28
CA LEU A 119 11.51 1.82 3.49
C LEU A 119 10.33 0.91 3.85
N ILE A 120 10.61 -0.34 4.21
CA ILE A 120 9.58 -1.25 4.73
C ILE A 120 8.99 -0.69 6.02
N GLU A 121 9.83 -0.27 6.98
CA GLU A 121 9.36 0.31 8.24
C GLU A 121 8.53 1.58 8.04
N GLU A 122 8.91 2.44 7.10
CA GLU A 122 8.15 3.64 6.78
C GLU A 122 6.80 3.33 6.13
N LEU A 123 6.75 2.34 5.23
CA LEU A 123 5.50 1.87 4.63
C LEU A 123 4.60 1.18 5.66
N GLU A 124 5.15 0.36 6.54
CA GLU A 124 4.41 -0.28 7.63
C GLU A 124 3.83 0.76 8.60
N LYS A 125 4.59 1.80 8.95
CA LYS A 125 4.10 2.94 9.74
C LYS A 125 2.98 3.71 9.02
N PHE A 126 3.13 3.95 7.72
CA PHE A 126 2.08 4.56 6.91
C PHE A 126 0.82 3.70 6.91
N CYS A 127 0.94 2.39 6.68
CA CYS A 127 -0.19 1.46 6.76
C CYS A 127 -0.86 1.48 8.13
N GLU A 128 -0.09 1.46 9.22
CA GLU A 128 -0.66 1.53 10.56
C GLU A 128 -1.37 2.87 10.83
N SER A 129 -0.87 3.97 10.27
CA SER A 129 -1.50 5.29 10.41
C SER A 129 -2.92 5.36 9.84
N VAL A 130 -3.23 4.54 8.82
CA VAL A 130 -4.57 4.48 8.21
C VAL A 130 -5.49 3.45 8.88
N ARG A 131 -5.02 2.72 9.91
CA ARG A 131 -5.83 1.70 10.61
C ARG A 131 -7.14 2.28 11.14
N THR A 132 -7.06 3.42 11.82
CA THR A 132 -8.24 4.07 12.41
C THR A 132 -9.23 4.51 11.34
N ASP A 133 -8.75 4.97 10.18
CA ASP A 133 -9.63 5.37 9.08
C ASP A 133 -10.35 4.18 8.44
N VAL A 134 -9.71 3.00 8.44
CA VAL A 134 -10.25 1.76 7.87
C VAL A 134 -11.19 1.02 8.84
N LEU A 135 -10.77 0.84 10.10
CA LEU A 135 -11.52 0.07 11.10
C LEU A 135 -12.54 0.91 11.82
N GLY A 136 -12.18 2.15 12.11
CA GLY A 136 -13.10 3.16 12.56
C GLY A 136 -13.15 3.52 14.01
#